data_AF-A0A812CK89-F1
#
_entry.id   AF-A0A812CK89-F1
#
_cell.length_a   1.000
_cell.length_b   1.000
_cell.length_c   1.000
_cell.angle_alpha   90.00
_cell.angle_beta   90.00
_cell.angle_gamma   90.00
#
_symmetry.space_group_name_H-M   'P 1'
#
loop_
_entity.id
_entity.type
_entity.pdbx_description
1 polymer ?
#
loop_
_entity_poly.entity_id
_entity_poly.type
_entity_poly.pdbx_seq_one_letter_code
_entity_poly.pdbx_strand_id
1 'polypeptide(L)'
;MNYPTRGQVMLALDLLPESLGSDHFCPIDFSSKHNHTSPVSSLPVHPDVRLKRLPFYDILGELLKPTSLVPKPTGRFQETFFIFHLTPQQAQDIAMSRDFRPGAKCEYTTQVQLRFCLLETSCEQDDNFPPSICVRVNGKLATLPNPIPTTKPGVEPKRPGRPVDITALCRLSPTVPNHVDVSWASEFGRGYCVAVYLVKKLTSDILLQRLKQFGNRHPDHSRALIKEKLQHDPDSEIATTSLRVSLMCPLGKMRLQIPCRCSTCTHLQCFDAFTFLMMNEKKPTWICPVCDKSAAFDKLIIDGLFVEILQQSAGCTEIQFSEDGSWSPLRAVKETLVISSPVIKSSSISGKWHCNDFIL
;
A
#
# COMPACT_ATOMS: atom_id res chain seq x y z
N MET A 1 50.83 27.37 -0.65
CA MET A 1 50.89 28.80 -0.26
C MET A 1 49.66 29.48 -0.83
N ASN A 2 48.82 30.23 -0.13
CA ASN A 2 48.45 30.38 1.28
C ASN A 2 47.04 31.00 1.24
N TYR A 3 46.12 30.52 2.07
CA TYR A 3 44.86 31.21 2.38
C TYR A 3 45.12 32.51 3.15
N PRO A 4 44.10 33.39 3.24
CA PRO A 4 43.75 33.98 4.54
C PRO A 4 42.22 33.87 4.79
N THR A 5 41.73 33.23 5.87
CA THR A 5 41.60 33.63 7.29
C THR A 5 40.53 34.69 7.63
N ARG A 6 39.44 34.15 8.18
CA ARG A 6 38.47 34.54 9.23
C ARG A 6 38.79 35.73 10.16
N GLY A 7 37.73 36.46 10.54
CA GLY A 7 37.56 37.15 11.85
C GLY A 7 36.85 38.52 11.70
N GLN A 8 36.12 39.08 12.67
CA GLN A 8 35.42 38.66 13.88
C GLN A 8 34.59 39.89 14.32
N VAL A 9 33.46 39.66 14.99
CA VAL A 9 32.47 40.64 15.48
C VAL A 9 33.07 41.64 16.48
N MET A 10 32.64 42.91 16.47
CA MET A 10 32.76 43.81 17.62
C MET A 10 31.55 44.75 17.77
N LEU A 11 31.06 44.83 19.01
CA LEU A 11 30.00 45.70 19.55
C LEU A 11 30.55 47.11 19.88
N ALA A 12 29.72 48.14 19.73
CA ALA A 12 29.70 49.39 20.49
C ALA A 12 28.35 50.08 20.15
N LEU A 13 27.33 50.20 21.02
CA LEU A 13 27.19 51.09 22.18
C LEU A 13 27.68 52.51 21.90
N ASP A 14 26.75 53.44 21.67
CA ASP A 14 26.89 54.84 22.05
C ASP A 14 25.51 55.53 22.21
N LEU A 15 25.53 56.51 23.10
CA LEU A 15 24.45 57.09 23.90
C LEU A 15 23.73 58.29 23.23
N LEU A 16 22.43 58.42 23.58
CA LEU A 16 21.53 59.58 23.81
C LEU A 16 22.04 61.04 23.63
N PRO A 17 21.16 62.03 23.30
CA PRO A 17 20.32 62.68 24.33
C PRO A 17 18.87 63.10 23.95
N GLU A 18 18.17 63.50 25.02
CA GLU A 18 16.74 63.72 25.28
C GLU A 18 16.09 64.97 24.65
N SER A 19 14.74 65.01 24.56
CA SER A 19 13.90 65.95 25.34
C SER A 19 12.37 65.83 25.11
N LEU A 20 11.66 65.63 26.24
CA LEU A 20 10.42 66.25 26.74
C LEU A 20 9.11 66.30 25.92
N GLY A 21 8.03 65.78 26.52
CA GLY A 21 6.66 66.27 26.23
C GLY A 21 5.46 65.44 26.69
N SER A 22 4.99 65.70 27.92
CA SER A 22 3.59 65.67 28.42
C SER A 22 2.84 64.36 28.71
N ASP A 23 2.37 64.33 29.97
CA ASP A 23 1.53 63.37 30.68
C ASP A 23 0.09 63.26 30.18
N HIS A 24 -0.48 62.05 30.26
CA HIS A 24 -1.87 61.84 30.67
C HIS A 24 -1.99 60.55 31.49
N PHE A 25 -2.41 60.71 32.75
CA PHE A 25 -2.66 59.66 33.74
C PHE A 25 -4.14 59.25 33.77
N CYS A 26 -4.38 57.94 34.01
CA CYS A 26 -5.38 57.30 34.89
C CYS A 26 -6.03 56.03 34.28
N PRO A 27 -6.48 55.05 35.09
CA PRO A 27 -5.79 54.41 36.22
C PRO A 27 -5.82 52.87 36.12
N ILE A 28 -4.93 52.22 36.88
CA ILE A 28 -4.87 50.75 37.01
C ILE A 28 -5.90 50.33 38.05
N ASP A 29 -6.85 49.48 37.67
CA ASP A 29 -7.81 48.85 38.59
C ASP A 29 -7.38 47.40 38.87
N PHE A 30 -7.05 47.12 40.12
CA PHE A 30 -6.60 45.82 40.63
C PHE A 30 -7.77 45.15 41.35
N SER A 31 -8.64 44.43 40.62
CA SER A 31 -9.46 43.35 41.19
C SER A 31 -10.30 42.64 40.12
N SER A 32 -9.85 41.49 39.65
CA SER A 32 -10.74 40.34 39.45
C SER A 32 -9.89 39.09 39.21
N LYS A 33 -10.12 38.07 40.03
CA LYS A 33 -9.52 36.75 39.88
C LYS A 33 -9.98 36.16 38.54
N HIS A 34 -9.13 36.25 37.52
CA HIS A 34 -9.29 35.46 36.31
C HIS A 34 -9.08 33.98 36.68
N ASN A 35 -10.18 33.22 36.74
CA ASN A 35 -10.14 31.79 36.49
C ASN A 35 -9.51 31.58 35.11
N HIS A 36 -8.25 31.17 35.09
CA HIS A 36 -7.66 30.56 33.90
C HIS A 36 -8.33 29.20 33.67
N THR A 37 -9.53 29.22 33.09
CA THR A 37 -9.98 28.08 32.30
C THR A 37 -9.10 28.06 31.06
N SER A 38 -8.17 27.11 31.04
CA SER A 38 -7.46 26.70 29.84
C SER A 38 -8.51 26.49 28.74
N PRO A 39 -8.29 26.96 27.50
CA PRO A 39 -9.21 26.60 26.43
C PRO A 39 -9.09 25.09 26.23
N VAL A 40 -10.15 24.36 26.55
CA VAL A 40 -10.34 22.99 26.04
C VAL A 40 -10.18 23.12 24.54
N SER A 41 -9.11 22.57 23.96
CA SER A 41 -8.91 22.67 22.52
C SER A 41 -10.11 22.01 21.84
N SER A 42 -10.98 22.84 21.27
CA SER A 42 -12.15 22.34 20.56
C SER A 42 -11.63 21.69 19.28
N LEU A 43 -11.74 20.36 19.22
CA LEU A 43 -11.40 19.62 18.01
C LEU A 43 -12.24 20.18 16.85
N PRO A 44 -11.62 20.49 15.70
CA PRO A 44 -12.35 21.03 14.56
C PRO A 44 -13.40 20.02 14.10
N VAL A 45 -14.64 20.46 13.87
CA VAL A 45 -15.72 19.56 13.42
C VAL A 45 -15.37 18.91 12.07
N HIS A 46 -14.81 19.71 11.16
CA HIS A 46 -14.43 19.28 9.81
C HIS A 46 -12.95 19.59 9.57
N PRO A 47 -12.05 18.68 9.97
CA PRO A 47 -10.63 18.87 9.79
C PRO A 47 -10.22 18.66 8.32
N ASP A 48 -9.10 19.28 7.92
CA ASP A 48 -8.49 19.09 6.60
C ASP A 48 -7.73 17.77 6.47
N VAL A 49 -8.28 16.70 7.04
CA VAL A 49 -7.72 15.34 6.94
C VAL A 49 -7.98 14.80 5.54
N ARG A 50 -6.97 14.17 4.95
CA ARG A 50 -7.07 13.52 3.64
C ARG A 50 -6.81 12.04 3.79
N LEU A 51 -7.79 11.22 3.43
CA LEU A 51 -7.59 9.76 3.38
C LEU A 51 -6.83 9.38 2.11
N LYS A 52 -5.88 8.46 2.22
CA LYS A 52 -5.18 7.89 1.06
C LYS A 52 -6.18 7.28 0.10
N ARG A 53 -5.93 7.49 -1.20
CA ARG A 53 -6.75 6.91 -2.27
C ARG A 53 -6.55 5.39 -2.30
N LEU A 54 -7.66 4.66 -2.43
CA LEU A 54 -7.64 3.21 -2.54
C LEU A 54 -7.66 2.83 -4.03
N PRO A 55 -6.67 2.07 -4.55
CA PRO A 55 -6.58 1.82 -5.99
C PRO A 55 -7.84 1.20 -6.60
N PHE A 56 -8.50 0.28 -5.89
CA PHE A 56 -9.70 -0.40 -6.37
C PHE A 56 -11.00 0.40 -6.22
N TYR A 57 -10.94 1.69 -5.88
CA TYR A 57 -12.13 2.52 -5.70
C TYR A 57 -11.93 3.90 -6.31
N ASP A 58 -12.73 4.23 -7.31
CA ASP A 58 -12.87 5.63 -7.75
C ASP A 58 -13.84 6.35 -6.83
N ILE A 59 -13.44 7.53 -6.33
CA ILE A 59 -14.36 8.39 -5.57
C ILE A 59 -15.25 9.13 -6.57
N LEU A 60 -16.55 8.86 -6.50
CA LEU A 60 -17.59 9.52 -7.32
C LEU A 60 -18.18 10.73 -6.61
N GLY A 61 -18.17 10.74 -5.27
CA GLY A 61 -18.67 11.85 -4.49
C GLY A 61 -18.39 11.69 -3.00
N GLU A 62 -18.47 12.82 -2.30
CA GLU A 62 -18.36 12.89 -0.85
C GLU A 62 -19.76 13.07 -0.25
N LEU A 63 -20.24 12.06 0.47
CA LEU A 63 -21.55 12.06 1.12
C LEU A 63 -21.47 12.61 2.55
N LEU A 64 -20.34 12.37 3.21
CA LEU A 64 -19.95 12.99 4.47
C LEU A 64 -18.45 13.28 4.40
N LYS A 65 -18.10 14.56 4.41
CA LYS A 65 -16.71 15.00 4.47
C LYS A 65 -16.03 14.54 5.77
N PRO A 66 -14.69 14.43 5.80
CA PRO A 66 -13.96 14.11 7.01
C PRO A 66 -14.47 14.94 8.19
N THR A 67 -14.97 14.23 9.21
CA THR A 67 -15.64 14.83 10.37
C THR A 67 -15.07 14.20 11.63
N SER A 68 -14.66 15.04 12.58
CA SER A 68 -14.03 14.59 13.83
C SER A 68 -15.02 13.81 14.72
N LEU A 69 -14.54 12.72 15.28
CA LEU A 69 -15.17 12.04 16.41
C LEU A 69 -14.79 12.80 17.69
N VAL A 70 -15.62 13.78 18.08
CA VAL A 70 -15.36 14.65 19.24
C VAL A 70 -15.74 13.92 20.54
N PRO A 71 -14.79 13.60 21.43
CA PRO A 71 -15.10 12.97 22.70
C PRO A 71 -15.82 13.95 23.63
N LYS A 72 -16.90 13.48 24.26
CA LYS A 72 -17.64 14.19 25.31
C LYS A 72 -17.04 13.84 26.68
N PRO A 73 -17.13 14.73 27.68
CA PRO A 73 -16.63 14.47 29.04
C PRO A 73 -17.41 13.37 29.80
N THR A 74 -18.39 12.73 29.17
CA THR A 74 -19.34 11.78 29.76
C THR A 74 -18.76 10.38 30.03
N GLY A 75 -17.53 10.09 29.65
CA GLY A 75 -16.86 8.81 29.93
C GLY A 75 -15.88 8.35 28.85
N ARG A 76 -15.30 7.15 28.99
CA ARG A 76 -14.41 6.57 27.95
C ARG A 76 -15.18 6.17 26.70
N PHE A 77 -16.37 5.61 26.85
CA PHE A 77 -17.20 5.17 25.73
C PHE A 77 -18.04 6.34 25.23
N GLN A 78 -17.98 6.56 23.92
CA GLN A 78 -18.53 7.70 23.22
C GLN A 78 -19.53 7.19 22.19
N GLU A 79 -20.59 7.98 21.96
CA GLU A 79 -21.52 7.78 20.86
C GLU A 79 -21.65 9.07 20.05
N THR A 80 -21.53 8.93 18.73
CA THR A 80 -21.60 10.03 17.78
C THR A 80 -22.53 9.66 16.62
N PHE A 81 -23.35 10.61 16.20
CA PHE A 81 -24.42 10.41 15.22
C PHE A 81 -24.15 11.28 13.98
N PHE A 82 -24.24 10.67 12.80
CA PHE A 82 -24.07 11.35 11.51
C PHE A 82 -25.25 11.08 10.59
N ILE A 83 -25.51 12.04 9.70
CA ILE A 83 -26.58 11.97 8.72
C ILE A 83 -26.02 12.33 7.35
N PHE A 84 -26.39 11.59 6.32
CA PHE A 84 -26.18 11.96 4.93
C PHE A 84 -27.40 11.64 4.08
N HIS A 85 -27.49 12.31 2.93
CA HIS A 85 -28.54 12.11 1.93
C HIS A 85 -27.93 11.64 0.61
N LEU A 86 -28.68 10.89 -0.17
CA LEU A 86 -28.33 10.57 -1.55
C LEU A 86 -29.11 11.50 -2.47
N THR A 87 -28.47 12.01 -3.52
CA THR A 87 -29.22 12.66 -4.60
C THR A 87 -30.00 11.60 -5.40
N PRO A 88 -31.03 12.00 -6.18
CA PRO A 88 -31.75 11.06 -7.05
C PRO A 88 -30.81 10.28 -7.98
N GLN A 89 -29.82 10.98 -8.57
CA GLN A 89 -28.83 10.36 -9.45
C GLN A 89 -27.97 9.33 -8.70
N GLN A 90 -27.46 9.66 -7.51
CA GLN A 90 -26.62 8.75 -6.73
C GLN A 90 -27.40 7.50 -6.29
N ALA A 91 -28.65 7.65 -5.86
CA ALA A 91 -29.51 6.53 -5.48
C ALA A 91 -29.77 5.61 -6.69
N GLN A 92 -30.03 6.21 -7.86
CA GLN A 92 -30.23 5.48 -9.11
C GLN A 92 -28.95 4.75 -9.54
N ASP A 93 -27.79 5.42 -9.51
CA ASP A 93 -26.50 4.84 -9.88
C ASP A 93 -26.15 3.63 -9.01
N ILE A 94 -26.40 3.69 -7.71
CA ILE A 94 -26.23 2.53 -6.82
C ILE A 94 -27.20 1.42 -7.24
N ALA A 95 -28.49 1.71 -7.36
CA ALA A 95 -29.52 0.71 -7.66
C ALA A 95 -29.27 -0.02 -8.99
N MET A 96 -28.77 0.68 -10.01
CA MET A 96 -28.46 0.12 -11.32
C MET A 96 -27.10 -0.60 -11.37
N SER A 97 -26.23 -0.42 -10.38
CA SER A 97 -24.88 -0.99 -10.37
C SER A 97 -24.78 -2.43 -9.86
N ARG A 98 -25.93 -3.05 -9.56
CA ARG A 98 -26.02 -4.42 -9.03
C ARG A 98 -25.58 -5.42 -10.10
N ASP A 99 -24.55 -6.22 -9.80
CA ASP A 99 -24.12 -7.27 -10.72
C ASP A 99 -25.09 -8.47 -10.63
N PHE A 100 -25.75 -8.77 -11.75
CA PHE A 100 -26.71 -9.88 -11.89
C PHE A 100 -26.12 -11.11 -12.57
N ARG A 101 -24.80 -11.15 -12.84
CA ARG A 101 -24.17 -12.29 -13.51
C ARG A 101 -24.35 -13.59 -12.69
N PRO A 102 -24.74 -14.71 -13.32
CA PRO A 102 -24.86 -15.99 -12.63
C PRO A 102 -23.55 -16.39 -11.94
N GLY A 103 -23.60 -16.64 -10.62
CA GLY A 103 -22.42 -16.96 -9.80
C GLY A 103 -21.65 -15.75 -9.26
N ALA A 104 -22.02 -14.52 -9.63
CA ALA A 104 -21.50 -13.34 -8.97
C ALA A 104 -22.03 -13.28 -7.52
N LYS A 105 -21.15 -12.95 -6.58
CA LYS A 105 -21.61 -12.44 -5.28
C LYS A 105 -22.43 -11.20 -5.61
N CYS A 106 -23.67 -11.14 -5.13
CA CYS A 106 -24.59 -10.03 -5.37
C CYS A 106 -24.01 -8.74 -4.74
N GLU A 107 -23.09 -8.10 -5.44
CA GLU A 107 -22.32 -6.93 -5.01
C GLU A 107 -22.65 -5.76 -5.92
N TYR A 108 -22.83 -4.58 -5.32
CA TYR A 108 -22.98 -3.33 -6.06
C TYR A 108 -21.59 -2.86 -6.51
N THR A 109 -21.44 -2.50 -7.79
CA THR A 109 -20.19 -1.90 -8.27
C THR A 109 -20.08 -0.41 -7.90
N THR A 110 -21.21 0.27 -7.70
CA THR A 110 -21.28 1.61 -7.09
C THR A 110 -21.70 1.45 -5.63
N GLN A 111 -20.87 1.91 -4.69
CA GLN A 111 -21.00 1.61 -3.27
C GLN A 111 -21.00 2.87 -2.42
N VAL A 112 -21.64 2.79 -1.25
CA VAL A 112 -21.48 3.74 -0.16
C VAL A 112 -20.41 3.19 0.79
N GLN A 113 -19.28 3.88 0.87
CA GLN A 113 -18.10 3.47 1.60
C GLN A 113 -17.85 4.37 2.80
N LEU A 114 -17.90 3.77 3.99
CA LEU A 114 -17.55 4.41 5.26
C LEU A 114 -16.06 4.19 5.57
N ARG A 115 -15.34 5.25 5.92
CA ARG A 115 -13.92 5.21 6.26
C ARG A 115 -13.64 5.93 7.57
N PHE A 116 -12.66 5.41 8.31
CA PHE A 116 -12.18 6.00 9.55
C PHE A 116 -10.67 6.22 9.45
N CYS A 117 -10.15 7.26 10.10
CA CYS A 117 -8.72 7.51 10.19
C CYS A 117 -8.37 8.26 11.48
N LEU A 118 -7.08 8.46 11.70
CA LEU A 118 -6.60 9.36 12.74
C LEU A 118 -6.91 10.81 12.35
N LEU A 119 -7.13 11.64 13.36
CA LEU A 119 -7.21 13.09 13.20
C LEU A 119 -5.79 13.67 13.08
N GLU A 120 -5.19 13.51 11.91
CA GLU A 120 -3.87 14.04 11.60
C GLU A 120 -3.84 14.63 10.19
N THR A 121 -3.41 15.89 10.09
CA THR A 121 -3.44 16.68 8.85
C THR A 121 -2.05 16.84 8.21
N SER A 122 -1.00 16.36 8.87
CA SER A 122 0.39 16.43 8.41
C SER A 122 0.62 15.63 7.12
N CYS A 123 -0.16 14.58 6.90
CA CYS A 123 -0.02 13.63 5.80
C CYS A 123 -1.35 12.96 5.46
N GLU A 124 -1.38 12.28 4.30
CA GLU A 124 -2.52 11.43 3.96
C GLU A 124 -2.62 10.24 4.93
N GLN A 125 -3.84 9.97 5.39
CA GLN A 125 -4.13 8.99 6.41
C GLN A 125 -4.52 7.64 5.80
N ASP A 126 -4.00 6.57 6.38
CA ASP A 126 -4.51 5.21 6.16
C ASP A 126 -5.85 5.03 6.90
N ASP A 127 -6.63 4.04 6.46
CA ASP A 127 -7.80 3.61 7.22
C ASP A 127 -7.36 3.12 8.60
N ASN A 128 -7.98 3.65 9.65
CA ASN A 128 -7.68 3.30 11.02
C ASN A 128 -8.93 3.46 11.89
N PHE A 129 -9.37 2.36 12.50
CA PHE A 129 -10.54 2.37 13.37
C PHE A 129 -10.19 2.90 14.76
N PRO A 130 -11.10 3.65 15.41
CA PRO A 130 -10.97 3.92 16.84
C PRO A 130 -11.15 2.62 17.64
N PRO A 131 -10.65 2.57 18.90
CA PRO A 131 -10.78 1.39 19.75
C PRO A 131 -12.25 1.13 20.08
N SER A 132 -12.59 -0.15 20.28
CA SER A 132 -13.97 -0.59 20.59
C SER A 132 -15.03 -0.08 19.60
N ILE A 133 -14.65 0.16 18.33
CA ILE A 133 -15.56 0.66 17.30
C ILE A 133 -16.77 -0.29 17.10
N CYS A 134 -17.96 0.32 17.07
CA CYS A 134 -19.20 -0.29 16.65
C CYS A 134 -19.94 0.71 15.75
N VAL A 135 -20.46 0.23 14.62
CA VAL A 135 -21.16 1.07 13.65
C VAL A 135 -22.54 0.49 13.39
N ARG A 136 -23.57 1.34 13.49
CA ARG A 136 -24.92 1.02 13.01
C ARG A 136 -25.29 1.98 11.89
N VAL A 137 -25.92 1.45 10.85
CA VAL A 137 -26.48 2.25 9.75
C VAL A 137 -27.97 1.97 9.69
N ASN A 138 -28.78 3.02 9.85
CA ASN A 138 -30.24 2.92 9.93
C ASN A 138 -30.70 1.87 10.98
N GLY A 139 -30.05 1.85 12.14
CA GLY A 139 -30.32 0.91 13.25
C GLY A 139 -29.77 -0.51 13.06
N LYS A 140 -29.18 -0.85 11.91
CA LYS A 140 -28.61 -2.18 11.64
C LYS A 140 -27.08 -2.18 11.83
N LEU A 141 -26.54 -3.24 12.44
CA LEU A 141 -25.11 -3.38 12.69
C LEU A 141 -24.32 -3.57 11.38
N ALA A 142 -23.29 -2.75 11.16
CA ALA A 142 -22.37 -2.90 10.05
C ALA A 142 -21.28 -3.95 10.34
N THR A 143 -20.95 -4.76 9.34
CA THR A 143 -19.91 -5.78 9.46
C THR A 143 -18.52 -5.14 9.34
N LEU A 144 -17.73 -5.24 10.40
CA LEU A 144 -16.36 -4.73 10.44
C LEU A 144 -15.34 -5.89 10.28
N PRO A 145 -14.14 -5.66 9.73
CA PRO A 145 -13.11 -6.71 9.55
C PRO A 145 -12.74 -7.39 10.86
N ASN A 146 -12.60 -8.72 10.96
CA ASN A 146 -12.32 -9.36 12.25
C ASN A 146 -11.06 -8.82 12.97
N PRO A 147 -11.10 -8.65 14.31
CA PRO A 147 -9.90 -8.30 15.07
C PRO A 147 -8.82 -9.37 14.93
N ILE A 148 -7.56 -8.94 14.86
CA ILE A 148 -6.42 -9.86 14.85
C ILE A 148 -6.13 -10.22 16.31
N PRO A 149 -6.17 -11.52 16.69
CA PRO A 149 -5.83 -11.94 18.04
C PRO A 149 -4.39 -11.57 18.39
N THR A 150 -4.15 -11.16 19.63
CA THR A 150 -2.82 -10.89 20.16
C THR A 150 -2.49 -11.91 21.24
N THR A 151 -1.27 -12.43 21.20
CA THR A 151 -0.74 -13.35 22.22
C THR A 151 -0.11 -12.59 23.40
N LYS A 152 -0.02 -11.26 23.33
CA LYS A 152 0.55 -10.41 24.40
C LYS A 152 -0.51 -10.08 25.46
N PRO A 153 -0.29 -10.43 26.75
CA PRO A 153 -1.21 -10.10 27.83
C PRO A 153 -1.46 -8.58 27.92
N GLY A 154 -2.72 -8.17 28.09
CA GLY A 154 -3.11 -6.77 28.27
C GLY A 154 -3.14 -5.90 27.01
N VAL A 155 -2.80 -6.44 25.83
CA VAL A 155 -2.95 -5.72 24.55
C VAL A 155 -4.35 -6.00 23.99
N GLU A 156 -5.14 -4.96 23.72
CA GLU A 156 -6.45 -5.12 23.08
C GLU A 156 -6.28 -5.63 21.62
N PRO A 157 -7.12 -6.58 21.16
CA PRO A 157 -7.11 -7.03 19.78
C PRO A 157 -7.31 -5.87 18.81
N LYS A 158 -6.34 -5.63 17.92
CA LYS A 158 -6.43 -4.55 16.93
C LYS A 158 -7.19 -5.01 15.70
N ARG A 159 -8.16 -4.21 15.28
CA ARG A 159 -8.85 -4.39 14.01
C ARG A 159 -8.01 -3.80 12.87
N PRO A 160 -7.75 -4.54 11.78
CA PRO A 160 -7.07 -3.95 10.62
C PRO A 160 -7.99 -2.88 10.01
N GLY A 161 -7.48 -1.65 9.89
CA GLY A 161 -8.21 -0.57 9.26
C GLY A 161 -8.47 -0.88 7.79
N ARG A 162 -9.75 -0.78 7.39
CA ARG A 162 -10.22 -1.02 6.03
C ARG A 162 -11.45 -0.15 5.77
N PRO A 163 -11.72 0.22 4.51
CA PRO A 163 -13.02 0.76 4.15
C PRO A 163 -14.14 -0.23 4.49
N VAL A 164 -15.30 0.29 4.87
CA VAL A 164 -16.49 -0.49 5.20
C VAL A 164 -17.56 -0.21 4.14
N ASP A 165 -17.95 -1.23 3.40
CA ASP A 165 -19.09 -1.15 2.49
C ASP A 165 -20.38 -1.20 3.32
N ILE A 166 -21.13 -0.08 3.33
CA ILE A 166 -22.41 0.04 4.05
C ILE A 166 -23.60 0.09 3.09
N THR A 167 -23.39 -0.16 1.79
CA THR A 167 -24.39 0.01 0.74
C THR A 167 -25.68 -0.75 1.03
N ALA A 168 -25.58 -2.00 1.48
CA ALA A 168 -26.73 -2.85 1.79
C ALA A 168 -27.56 -2.40 3.01
N LEU A 169 -27.01 -1.50 3.83
CA LEU A 169 -27.67 -0.94 5.02
C LEU A 169 -28.28 0.43 4.73
N CYS A 170 -27.92 1.05 3.61
CA CYS A 170 -28.42 2.34 3.20
C CYS A 170 -29.87 2.25 2.68
N ARG A 171 -30.64 3.29 2.96
CA ARG A 171 -31.89 3.61 2.26
C ARG A 171 -31.52 4.27 0.94
N LEU A 172 -31.78 3.57 -0.17
CA LEU A 172 -31.56 4.08 -1.53
C LEU A 172 -32.73 4.94 -1.98
N SER A 173 -33.02 6.00 -1.24
CA SER A 173 -34.08 6.94 -1.56
C SER A 173 -33.60 8.37 -1.30
N PRO A 174 -33.87 9.31 -2.23
CA PRO A 174 -33.44 10.70 -2.07
C PRO A 174 -34.30 11.49 -1.08
N THR A 175 -35.46 10.97 -0.68
CA THR A 175 -36.41 11.66 0.20
C THR A 175 -36.22 11.34 1.68
N VAL A 176 -35.32 10.41 2.01
CA VAL A 176 -35.07 9.96 3.39
C VAL A 176 -33.59 10.05 3.75
N PRO A 177 -33.25 10.49 4.96
CA PRO A 177 -31.88 10.47 5.44
C PRO A 177 -31.38 9.04 5.69
N ASN A 178 -30.08 8.87 5.55
CA ASN A 178 -29.33 7.74 6.10
C ASN A 178 -28.67 8.16 7.41
N HIS A 179 -28.86 7.38 8.46
CA HIS A 179 -28.29 7.62 9.79
C HIS A 179 -27.13 6.67 10.05
N VAL A 180 -26.02 7.20 10.56
CA VAL A 180 -24.83 6.44 10.94
C VAL A 180 -24.53 6.70 12.42
N ASP A 181 -24.68 5.67 13.24
CA ASP A 181 -24.34 5.70 14.66
C ASP A 181 -22.96 5.07 14.84
N VAL A 182 -22.06 5.78 15.51
CA VAL A 182 -20.71 5.33 15.79
C VAL A 182 -20.49 5.31 17.30
N SER A 183 -20.33 4.11 17.86
CA SER A 183 -19.87 3.94 19.24
C SER A 183 -18.38 3.60 19.25
N TRP A 184 -17.59 4.24 20.11
CA TRP A 184 -16.14 4.06 20.15
C TRP A 184 -15.58 4.38 21.54
N ALA A 185 -14.36 3.95 21.83
CA ALA A 185 -13.67 4.30 23.07
C ALA A 185 -12.65 5.43 22.81
N SER A 186 -12.79 6.54 23.53
CA SER A 186 -11.85 7.67 23.44
C SER A 186 -10.53 7.36 24.13
N GLU A 187 -9.44 7.82 23.52
CA GLU A 187 -8.08 7.74 24.06
C GLU A 187 -7.50 9.15 24.23
N PHE A 188 -6.80 9.37 25.33
CA PHE A 188 -6.13 10.65 25.54
C PHE A 188 -5.05 10.88 24.46
N GLY A 189 -5.02 12.08 23.88
CA GLY A 189 -4.03 12.47 22.88
C GLY A 189 -4.23 11.86 21.49
N ARG A 190 -5.34 11.14 21.24
CA ARG A 190 -5.62 10.56 19.91
C ARG A 190 -7.04 10.89 19.45
N GLY A 191 -7.13 11.72 18.42
CA GLY A 191 -8.38 12.01 17.72
C GLY A 191 -8.59 11.09 16.52
N TYR A 192 -9.85 10.95 16.10
CA TYR A 192 -10.24 10.15 14.94
C TYR A 192 -11.23 10.92 14.07
N CYS A 193 -11.28 10.59 12.79
CA CYS A 193 -12.25 11.11 11.84
C CYS A 193 -13.08 10.00 11.22
N VAL A 194 -14.29 10.34 10.80
CA VAL A 194 -15.15 9.53 9.94
C VAL A 194 -15.42 10.28 8.63
N ALA A 195 -15.52 9.54 7.53
CA ALA A 195 -15.95 10.05 6.24
C ALA A 195 -16.81 9.02 5.51
N VAL A 196 -17.72 9.49 4.65
CA VAL A 196 -18.57 8.64 3.80
C VAL A 196 -18.43 9.08 2.35
N TYR A 197 -18.08 8.13 1.49
CA TYR A 197 -17.89 8.38 0.06
C TYR A 197 -18.85 7.53 -0.76
N LEU A 198 -19.29 8.08 -1.88
CA LEU A 198 -19.82 7.29 -2.99
C LEU A 198 -18.64 6.87 -3.86
N VAL A 199 -18.49 5.57 -4.10
CA VAL A 199 -17.33 5.02 -4.82
C VAL A 199 -17.75 4.05 -5.90
N LYS A 200 -16.92 3.92 -6.95
CA LYS A 200 -17.00 2.81 -7.91
C LYS A 200 -15.91 1.80 -7.62
N LYS A 201 -16.29 0.58 -7.26
CA LYS A 201 -15.39 -0.56 -7.10
C LYS A 201 -14.86 -0.99 -8.47
N LEU A 202 -13.56 -1.17 -8.56
CA LEU A 202 -12.85 -1.54 -9.78
C LEU A 202 -12.36 -2.98 -9.69
N THR A 203 -12.14 -3.58 -10.86
CA THR A 203 -11.53 -4.90 -10.97
C THR A 203 -10.04 -4.80 -11.25
N SER A 204 -9.31 -5.91 -11.04
CA SER A 204 -7.93 -6.06 -11.49
C SER A 204 -7.74 -5.80 -12.97
N ASP A 205 -8.70 -6.16 -13.84
CA ASP A 205 -8.66 -5.83 -15.27
C ASP A 205 -8.62 -4.32 -15.49
N ILE A 206 -9.50 -3.56 -14.83
CA ILE A 206 -9.54 -2.09 -14.96
C ILE A 206 -8.22 -1.49 -14.47
N LEU A 207 -7.68 -1.96 -13.34
CA LEU A 207 -6.39 -1.48 -12.84
C LEU A 207 -5.23 -1.85 -13.75
N LEU A 208 -5.27 -3.01 -14.39
CA LEU A 208 -4.26 -3.41 -15.36
C LEU A 208 -4.27 -2.47 -16.57
N GLN A 209 -5.46 -2.12 -17.07
CA GLN A 209 -5.57 -1.15 -18.16
C GLN A 209 -5.00 0.22 -17.75
N ARG A 210 -5.31 0.69 -16.54
CA ARG A 210 -4.71 1.94 -16.00
C ARG A 210 -3.19 1.85 -15.89
N LEU A 211 -2.67 0.72 -15.42
CA LEU A 211 -1.22 0.51 -15.34
C LEU A 211 -0.56 0.60 -16.72
N LYS A 212 -1.18 -0.01 -17.74
CA LYS A 212 -0.70 0.04 -19.13
C LYS A 212 -0.74 1.45 -19.74
N GLN A 213 -1.66 2.31 -19.30
CA GLN A 213 -1.75 3.70 -19.79
C GLN A 213 -0.54 4.56 -19.42
N PHE A 214 0.17 4.24 -18.34
CA PHE A 214 1.44 4.91 -18.01
C PHE A 214 2.59 4.55 -18.97
N GLY A 215 2.40 3.51 -19.79
CA GLY A 215 3.43 2.98 -20.67
C GLY A 215 4.48 2.15 -19.94
N ASN A 216 5.43 1.64 -20.73
CA ASN A 216 6.54 0.86 -20.21
C ASN A 216 7.65 1.81 -19.75
N ARG A 217 8.28 1.49 -18.62
CA ARG A 217 9.51 2.16 -18.21
C ARG A 217 10.60 1.89 -19.24
N HIS A 218 11.34 2.92 -19.63
CA HIS A 218 12.40 2.79 -20.63
C HIS A 218 13.42 1.70 -20.24
N PRO A 219 13.80 0.80 -21.17
CA PRO A 219 14.72 -0.30 -20.89
C PRO A 219 16.06 0.12 -20.26
N ASP A 220 16.55 1.31 -20.60
CA ASP A 220 17.83 1.83 -20.10
C ASP A 220 17.88 2.01 -18.58
N HIS A 221 16.73 2.20 -17.92
CA HIS A 221 16.71 2.25 -16.46
C HIS A 221 17.12 0.90 -15.85
N SER A 222 16.65 -0.19 -16.43
CA SER A 222 17.00 -1.54 -15.98
C SER A 222 18.42 -1.89 -16.40
N ARG A 223 18.88 -1.46 -17.59
CA ARG A 223 20.29 -1.59 -18.01
C ARG A 223 21.24 -0.85 -17.06
N ALA A 224 20.88 0.36 -16.64
CA ALA A 224 21.66 1.13 -15.66
C ALA A 224 21.73 0.41 -14.31
N LEU A 225 20.61 -0.12 -13.81
CA LEU A 225 20.58 -0.90 -12.57
C LEU A 225 21.40 -2.21 -12.67
N ILE A 226 21.40 -2.86 -13.83
CA ILE A 226 22.25 -4.04 -14.10
C ILE A 226 23.73 -3.64 -14.03
N LYS A 227 24.12 -2.55 -14.70
CA LYS A 227 25.49 -2.03 -14.68
C LYS A 227 25.95 -1.65 -13.28
N GLU A 228 25.11 -0.95 -12.52
CA GLU A 228 25.38 -0.61 -11.11
C GLU A 228 25.62 -1.86 -10.26
N LYS A 229 24.81 -2.91 -10.45
CA LYS A 229 24.96 -4.17 -9.71
C LYS A 229 26.16 -5.01 -10.12
N LEU A 230 26.61 -4.89 -11.36
CA LEU A 230 27.78 -5.58 -11.91
C LEU A 230 29.07 -4.75 -11.79
N GLN A 231 28.97 -3.50 -11.32
CA GLN A 231 30.14 -2.66 -11.12
C GLN A 231 31.04 -3.28 -10.06
N HIS A 232 32.29 -3.53 -10.43
CA HIS A 232 33.29 -4.03 -9.51
C HIS A 232 33.67 -2.92 -8.52
N ASP A 233 33.54 -3.24 -7.23
CA ASP A 233 34.11 -2.44 -6.14
C ASP A 233 35.59 -2.83 -6.00
N PRO A 234 36.55 -1.91 -6.25
CA PRO A 234 37.97 -2.21 -6.18
C PRO A 234 38.44 -2.62 -4.77
N ASP A 235 37.67 -2.32 -3.72
CA ASP A 235 37.95 -2.75 -2.36
C ASP A 235 37.31 -4.12 -2.02
N SER A 236 36.59 -4.73 -2.96
CA SER A 236 35.93 -6.03 -2.78
C SER A 236 36.66 -7.16 -3.49
N GLU A 237 37.08 -8.19 -2.74
CA GLU A 237 37.70 -9.40 -3.30
C GLU A 237 36.75 -10.25 -4.16
N ILE A 238 35.43 -10.01 -4.05
CA ILE A 238 34.39 -10.77 -4.75
C ILE A 238 33.67 -9.86 -5.74
N ALA A 239 33.91 -10.08 -7.03
CA ALA A 239 33.20 -9.40 -8.11
C ALA A 239 31.95 -10.19 -8.55
N THR A 240 30.82 -9.51 -8.73
CA THR A 240 29.65 -10.11 -9.37
C THR A 240 29.86 -10.08 -10.88
N THR A 241 30.18 -11.23 -11.48
CA THR A 241 30.47 -11.34 -12.92
C THR A 241 29.22 -11.52 -13.80
N SER A 242 28.10 -11.91 -13.20
CA SER A 242 26.84 -12.08 -13.91
C SER A 242 25.62 -11.99 -12.99
N LEU A 243 24.49 -11.55 -13.55
CA LEU A 243 23.20 -11.52 -12.83
C LEU A 243 22.22 -12.45 -13.51
N ARG A 244 21.72 -13.45 -12.76
CA ARG A 244 20.70 -14.37 -13.23
C ARG A 244 19.32 -13.90 -12.80
N VAL A 245 18.35 -13.96 -13.70
CA VAL A 245 16.95 -13.58 -13.42
C VAL A 245 15.99 -14.58 -14.08
N SER A 246 14.91 -14.91 -13.38
CA SER A 246 13.86 -15.77 -13.92
C SER A 246 12.86 -14.97 -14.75
N LEU A 247 12.45 -15.54 -15.88
CA LEU A 247 11.32 -15.07 -16.70
C LEU A 247 9.98 -15.68 -16.23
N MET A 248 10.00 -16.42 -15.13
CA MET A 248 8.83 -16.99 -14.48
C MET A 248 8.37 -16.07 -13.33
N CYS A 249 7.06 -15.89 -13.23
CA CYS A 249 6.45 -15.11 -12.17
C CYS A 249 6.64 -15.80 -10.81
N PRO A 250 7.25 -15.15 -9.79
CA PRO A 250 7.43 -15.74 -8.47
C PRO A 250 6.09 -16.00 -7.76
N LEU A 251 5.03 -15.27 -8.12
CA LEU A 251 3.66 -15.48 -7.60
C LEU A 251 2.91 -16.56 -8.37
N GLY A 252 2.76 -16.39 -9.68
CA GLY A 252 1.91 -17.23 -10.53
C GLY A 252 2.56 -18.53 -10.98
N LYS A 253 3.87 -18.69 -10.78
CA LYS A 253 4.68 -19.85 -11.23
C LYS A 253 4.56 -20.15 -12.74
N MET A 254 4.10 -19.17 -13.51
CA MET A 254 3.95 -19.19 -14.97
C MET A 254 4.84 -18.12 -15.59
N ARG A 255 5.12 -18.24 -16.89
CA ARG A 255 5.91 -17.24 -17.61
C ARG A 255 5.27 -15.86 -17.47
N LEU A 256 6.09 -14.84 -17.19
CA LEU A 256 5.64 -13.45 -17.10
C LEU A 256 4.94 -13.06 -18.41
N GLN A 257 3.74 -12.49 -18.32
CA GLN A 257 3.06 -11.87 -19.46
C GLN A 257 3.29 -10.36 -19.44
N ILE A 258 3.17 -9.76 -18.26
CA ILE A 258 3.39 -8.32 -18.05
C ILE A 258 4.41 -8.16 -16.92
N PRO A 259 5.71 -8.02 -17.26
CA PRO A 259 6.77 -7.94 -16.26
C PRO A 259 6.67 -6.61 -15.50
N CYS A 260 6.32 -6.71 -14.22
CA CYS A 260 6.08 -5.57 -13.35
C CYS A 260 6.96 -5.64 -12.11
N ARG A 261 7.33 -4.48 -11.58
CA ARG A 261 7.94 -4.32 -10.26
C ARG A 261 7.60 -2.94 -9.70
N CYS A 262 7.90 -2.72 -8.42
CA CYS A 262 7.79 -1.39 -7.85
C CYS A 262 9.02 -0.56 -8.24
N SER A 263 8.83 0.72 -8.54
CA SER A 263 9.92 1.67 -8.82
C SER A 263 10.92 1.81 -7.66
N THR A 264 10.51 1.50 -6.44
CA THR A 264 11.36 1.51 -5.23
C THR A 264 12.04 0.17 -4.94
N CYS A 265 11.79 -0.87 -5.74
CA CYS A 265 12.47 -2.16 -5.61
C CYS A 265 13.91 -2.08 -6.15
N THR A 266 14.85 -2.61 -5.38
CA THR A 266 16.29 -2.67 -5.73
C THR A 266 16.68 -3.98 -6.43
N HIS A 267 15.74 -4.90 -6.65
CA HIS A 267 15.96 -6.15 -7.38
C HIS A 267 15.54 -6.03 -8.85
N LEU A 268 16.09 -6.90 -9.71
CA LEU A 268 15.73 -7.00 -11.12
C LEU A 268 14.54 -7.92 -11.38
N GLN A 269 14.33 -8.93 -10.52
CA GLN A 269 13.27 -9.92 -10.69
C GLN A 269 11.90 -9.24 -10.76
N CYS A 270 11.22 -9.40 -11.89
CA CYS A 270 9.85 -8.94 -12.07
C CYS A 270 8.84 -9.98 -11.55
N PHE A 271 7.64 -9.52 -11.26
CA PHE A 271 6.45 -10.33 -11.05
C PHE A 271 5.39 -9.97 -12.08
N ASP A 272 4.42 -10.86 -12.30
CA ASP A 272 3.37 -10.62 -13.29
C ASP A 272 2.35 -9.62 -12.75
N ALA A 273 2.13 -8.53 -13.50
CA ALA A 273 1.26 -7.42 -13.08
C ALA A 273 -0.17 -7.88 -12.80
N PHE A 274 -0.76 -8.68 -13.69
CA PHE A 274 -2.16 -9.08 -13.57
C PHE A 274 -2.36 -10.01 -12.38
N THR A 275 -1.46 -10.99 -12.21
CA THR A 275 -1.45 -11.88 -11.04
C THR A 275 -1.35 -11.10 -9.73
N PHE A 276 -0.48 -10.08 -9.68
CA PHE A 276 -0.32 -9.22 -8.50
C PHE A 276 -1.58 -8.39 -8.20
N LEU A 277 -2.23 -7.83 -9.23
CA LEU A 277 -3.48 -7.08 -9.08
C LEU A 277 -4.62 -7.98 -8.61
N MET A 278 -4.78 -9.18 -9.18
CA MET A 278 -5.78 -10.18 -8.76
C MET A 278 -5.64 -10.56 -7.28
N MET A 279 -4.41 -10.71 -6.79
CA MET A 279 -4.15 -10.97 -5.37
C MET A 279 -4.60 -9.79 -4.49
N ASN A 280 -4.26 -8.56 -4.88
CA ASN A 280 -4.60 -7.35 -4.15
C ASN A 280 -6.09 -6.99 -4.22
N GLU A 281 -6.80 -7.40 -5.27
CA GLU A 281 -8.26 -7.27 -5.37
C GLU A 281 -8.95 -8.11 -4.28
N LYS A 282 -8.44 -9.33 -4.03
CA LYS A 282 -8.94 -10.22 -2.97
C LYS A 282 -8.50 -9.78 -1.57
N LYS A 283 -7.22 -9.47 -1.41
CA LYS A 283 -6.62 -9.06 -0.14
C LYS A 283 -5.57 -7.97 -0.42
N PRO A 284 -5.93 -6.67 -0.30
CA PRO A 284 -5.01 -5.59 -0.61
C PRO A 284 -3.95 -5.49 0.49
N THR A 285 -2.78 -6.09 0.24
CA THR A 285 -1.59 -5.98 1.09
C THR A 285 -0.57 -5.03 0.49
N TRP A 286 -0.51 -4.93 -0.84
CA TRP A 286 0.42 -4.12 -1.60
C TRP A 286 1.87 -4.36 -1.20
N ILE A 287 2.24 -5.63 -1.02
CA ILE A 287 3.58 -6.07 -0.65
C ILE A 287 4.25 -6.77 -1.83
N CYS A 288 5.45 -6.34 -2.19
CA CYS A 288 6.23 -6.92 -3.28
C CYS A 288 6.54 -8.40 -2.98
N PRO A 289 6.21 -9.33 -3.89
CA PRO A 289 6.40 -10.76 -3.67
C PRO A 289 7.86 -11.24 -3.78
N VAL A 290 8.79 -10.32 -4.07
CA VAL A 290 10.22 -10.63 -4.22
C VAL A 290 11.03 -10.16 -3.03
N CYS A 291 10.70 -8.99 -2.46
CA CYS A 291 11.49 -8.37 -1.39
C CYS A 291 10.67 -7.94 -0.16
N ASP A 292 9.38 -8.25 -0.12
CA ASP A 292 8.45 -7.95 0.98
C ASP A 292 8.32 -6.46 1.35
N LYS A 293 8.85 -5.55 0.53
CA LYS A 293 8.69 -4.10 0.66
C LYS A 293 7.35 -3.62 0.09
N SER A 294 6.91 -2.42 0.49
CA SER A 294 5.72 -1.78 -0.07
C SER A 294 5.79 -1.63 -1.58
N ALA A 295 4.72 -2.03 -2.25
CA ALA A 295 4.51 -2.01 -3.69
C ALA A 295 3.12 -1.41 -4.00
N ALA A 296 2.92 -0.17 -3.58
CA ALA A 296 1.70 0.59 -3.85
C ALA A 296 1.45 0.73 -5.36
N PHE A 297 0.17 0.75 -5.76
CA PHE A 297 -0.24 0.75 -7.16
C PHE A 297 0.39 1.90 -7.98
N ASP A 298 0.46 3.11 -7.40
CA ASP A 298 1.03 4.31 -8.03
C ASP A 298 2.55 4.23 -8.23
N LYS A 299 3.21 3.24 -7.62
CA LYS A 299 4.65 3.00 -7.74
C LYS A 299 4.98 1.81 -8.66
N LEU A 300 3.97 1.07 -9.12
CA LEU A 300 4.17 -0.03 -10.06
C LEU A 300 4.65 0.48 -11.42
N ILE A 301 5.57 -0.25 -12.02
CA ILE A 301 6.09 0.00 -13.36
C ILE A 301 6.03 -1.29 -14.18
N ILE A 302 5.81 -1.16 -15.49
CA ILE A 302 6.07 -2.24 -16.44
C ILE A 302 7.51 -2.08 -16.92
N ASP A 303 8.34 -3.11 -16.74
CA ASP A 303 9.77 -3.05 -17.04
C ASP A 303 10.02 -3.29 -18.54
N GLY A 304 10.36 -2.21 -19.28
CA GLY A 304 10.51 -2.27 -20.74
C GLY A 304 11.60 -3.22 -21.21
N LEU A 305 12.69 -3.38 -20.45
CA LEU A 305 13.75 -4.33 -20.81
C LEU A 305 13.23 -5.77 -20.75
N PHE A 306 12.47 -6.11 -19.71
CA PHE A 306 11.89 -7.45 -19.61
C PHE A 306 10.78 -7.69 -20.64
N VAL A 307 10.05 -6.64 -21.06
CA VAL A 307 9.11 -6.76 -22.20
C VAL A 307 9.85 -7.17 -23.46
N GLU A 308 10.96 -6.50 -23.81
CA GLU A 308 11.79 -6.83 -24.98
C GLU A 308 12.34 -8.27 -24.89
N ILE A 309 12.90 -8.63 -23.74
CA ILE A 309 13.48 -9.96 -23.50
C ILE A 309 12.41 -11.04 -23.65
N LEU A 310 11.23 -10.87 -23.07
CA LEU A 310 10.16 -11.87 -23.11
C LEU A 310 9.69 -12.15 -24.55
N GLN A 311 9.74 -11.15 -25.44
CA GLN A 311 9.45 -11.27 -26.87
C GLN A 311 10.56 -12.02 -27.64
N GLN A 312 11.82 -11.82 -27.26
CA GLN A 312 12.99 -12.38 -27.94
C GLN A 312 13.39 -13.79 -27.45
N SER A 313 12.82 -14.26 -26.34
CA SER A 313 13.27 -15.48 -25.63
C SER A 313 12.17 -16.55 -25.48
N ALA A 314 11.45 -16.87 -26.56
CA ALA A 314 10.41 -17.89 -26.52
C ALA A 314 10.93 -19.23 -25.97
N GLY A 315 10.26 -19.78 -24.95
CA GLY A 315 10.59 -21.08 -24.34
C GLY A 315 11.73 -21.06 -23.29
N CYS A 316 12.37 -19.91 -23.04
CA CYS A 316 13.41 -19.78 -22.03
C CYS A 316 12.83 -19.39 -20.66
N THR A 317 13.25 -20.01 -19.57
CA THR A 317 12.74 -19.70 -18.21
C THR A 317 13.65 -18.79 -17.41
N GLU A 318 14.94 -18.69 -17.76
CA GLU A 318 15.94 -17.93 -17.02
C GLU A 318 16.96 -17.31 -17.98
N ILE A 319 17.41 -16.12 -17.65
CA ILE A 319 18.43 -15.40 -18.42
C ILE A 319 19.59 -15.00 -17.52
N GLN A 320 20.73 -14.75 -18.13
CA GLN A 320 21.91 -14.22 -17.49
C GLN A 320 22.32 -12.91 -18.17
N PHE A 321 22.48 -11.85 -17.39
CA PHE A 321 23.07 -10.58 -17.80
C PHE A 321 24.58 -10.58 -17.58
N SER A 322 25.30 -9.99 -18.53
CA SER A 322 26.74 -9.77 -18.53
C SER A 322 27.07 -8.29 -18.23
N GLU A 323 28.32 -7.99 -17.91
CA GLU A 323 28.79 -6.63 -17.53
C GLU A 323 28.58 -5.59 -18.64
N ASP A 324 28.66 -6.01 -19.91
CA ASP A 324 28.39 -5.15 -21.07
C ASP A 324 26.89 -4.79 -21.24
N GLY A 325 26.03 -5.36 -20.39
CA GLY A 325 24.58 -5.19 -20.43
C GLY A 325 23.87 -6.10 -21.43
N SER A 326 24.61 -6.98 -22.12
CA SER A 326 24.02 -8.05 -22.93
C SER A 326 23.35 -9.10 -22.03
N TRP A 327 22.46 -9.89 -22.63
CA TRP A 327 21.82 -11.00 -21.94
C TRP A 327 21.82 -12.25 -22.82
N SER A 328 21.82 -13.42 -22.18
CA SER A 328 21.71 -14.71 -22.87
C SER A 328 20.75 -15.65 -22.14
N PRO A 329 20.01 -16.52 -22.86
CA PRO A 329 19.24 -17.60 -22.26
C PRO A 329 20.14 -18.54 -21.45
N LEU A 330 19.78 -18.83 -20.21
CA LEU A 330 20.37 -19.94 -19.49
C LEU A 330 19.78 -21.23 -20.06
N ARG A 331 20.58 -22.01 -20.80
CA ARG A 331 20.13 -23.33 -21.26
C ARG A 331 19.96 -24.23 -20.04
N ALA A 332 18.83 -24.92 -19.92
CA ALA A 332 18.69 -26.00 -18.96
C ALA A 332 19.81 -27.02 -19.26
N VAL A 333 20.74 -27.19 -18.32
CA VAL A 333 21.70 -28.28 -18.39
C VAL A 333 20.88 -29.56 -18.26
N LYS A 334 20.62 -30.24 -19.38
CA LYS A 334 20.29 -31.67 -19.33
C LYS A 334 21.57 -32.35 -18.87
N GLU A 335 21.74 -32.53 -17.56
CA GLU A 335 22.69 -33.50 -17.03
C GLU A 335 22.24 -34.87 -17.53
N THR A 336 22.71 -35.23 -18.72
CA THR A 336 22.77 -36.61 -19.14
C THR A 336 23.98 -37.15 -18.38
N LEU A 337 23.75 -37.64 -17.16
CA LEU A 337 24.71 -38.48 -16.47
C LEU A 337 24.86 -39.74 -17.33
N VAL A 338 25.75 -39.69 -18.32
CA VAL A 338 26.24 -40.88 -18.99
C VAL A 338 27.12 -41.56 -17.95
N ILE A 339 26.55 -42.50 -17.21
CA ILE A 339 27.33 -43.46 -16.43
C ILE A 339 28.09 -44.28 -17.47
N SER A 340 29.31 -43.88 -17.78
CA SER A 340 30.25 -44.70 -18.52
C SER A 340 30.63 -45.88 -17.63
N SER A 341 30.02 -47.04 -17.88
CA SER A 341 30.44 -48.29 -17.26
C SER A 341 31.90 -48.59 -17.66
N PRO A 342 32.77 -48.97 -16.71
CA PRO A 342 34.14 -49.30 -17.03
C PRO A 342 34.20 -50.57 -17.91
N VAL A 343 34.92 -50.49 -19.02
CA VAL A 343 35.21 -51.60 -19.92
C VAL A 343 36.11 -52.60 -19.18
N ILE A 344 35.53 -53.74 -18.77
CA ILE A 344 36.28 -54.90 -18.30
C ILE A 344 36.89 -55.58 -19.52
N LYS A 345 38.22 -55.63 -19.60
CA LYS A 345 38.93 -56.46 -20.58
C LYS A 345 38.67 -57.93 -20.25
N SER A 346 37.92 -58.63 -21.11
CA SER A 346 37.73 -60.06 -21.02
C SER A 346 38.99 -60.80 -21.47
N SER A 347 39.72 -61.41 -20.53
CA SER A 347 40.60 -62.54 -20.82
C SER A 347 39.76 -63.80 -20.95
N SER A 348 40.01 -64.55 -22.01
CA SER A 348 39.31 -65.78 -22.42
C SER A 348 39.54 -66.93 -21.45
N ILE A 349 38.46 -67.46 -20.85
CA ILE A 349 38.44 -68.82 -20.32
C ILE A 349 37.12 -69.49 -20.74
N SER A 350 37.26 -70.60 -21.44
CA SER A 350 36.23 -71.51 -21.93
C SER A 350 35.55 -72.27 -20.79
N GLY A 351 34.22 -72.25 -20.74
CA GLY A 351 33.44 -73.08 -19.83
C GLY A 351 31.98 -73.19 -20.27
N LYS A 352 31.50 -74.43 -20.45
CA LYS A 352 30.18 -74.81 -20.99
C LYS A 352 29.04 -74.34 -20.08
N TRP A 353 27.97 -73.83 -20.68
CA TRP A 353 26.71 -73.50 -20.00
C TRP A 353 25.85 -74.76 -19.85
N HIS A 354 25.31 -74.99 -18.65
CA HIS A 354 24.09 -75.76 -18.43
C HIS A 354 23.07 -74.82 -17.78
N CYS A 355 21.89 -74.76 -18.39
CA CYS A 355 20.75 -73.98 -17.93
C CYS A 355 20.03 -74.79 -16.84
N ASN A 356 19.64 -74.15 -15.74
CA ASN A 356 18.41 -74.48 -15.00
C ASN A 356 18.05 -73.37 -13.99
N ASP A 357 16.85 -72.84 -14.22
CA ASP A 357 15.74 -72.63 -13.28
C ASP A 357 15.74 -71.55 -12.17
N PHE A 358 14.48 -71.11 -11.98
CA PHE A 358 13.84 -70.32 -10.91
C PHE A 358 13.93 -68.79 -11.03
N ILE A 359 12.86 -68.08 -11.44
CA ILE A 359 11.51 -67.94 -10.85
C ILE A 359 11.57 -67.55 -9.37
N LEU A 360 11.48 -66.24 -9.10
CA LEU A 360 10.29 -65.57 -8.57
C LEU A 360 10.37 -64.06 -8.82
#